data_AF-A0A3R7NEI8-F1
#
_entry.id   AF-A0A3R7NEI8-F1
#
_cell.length_a   1.000
_cell.length_b   1.000
_cell.length_c   1.000
_cell.angle_alpha   90.00
_cell.angle_beta   90.00
_cell.angle_gamma   90.00
#
_symmetry.space_group_name_H-M   'P 1'
#
loop_
_entity.id
_entity.type
_entity.pdbx_description
1 polymer ?
#
loop_
_entity_poly.entity_id
_entity_poly.type
_entity_poly.pdbx_seq_one_letter_code
_entity_poly.pdbx_strand_id
1 'polypeptide(L)'
;MAVLWVEVDLYFECANNVDVTSLQPEEEILEGLRLLYPTPNTQYKSPLVFRFQLLTPDFSQLMETYAGSRWVCLLLDDAWRRCISINSETLIVENLEAGNHTARIVLTDSATPGTGKRLQESEEVSFVILNNEAFAAMMEQQRWDDLSLHGADIGAKEKMGVLDWFQLKQQGDAGNANDYVTHEVNAATGQVNLDSWETKATPTNPPLLIVGVKTRVVAGFPFRQAIRETWASKDNLAQNVQVLFAGCRLPADTSEEIRQAIAFEQRVYGDLLTDALDCEDSYATLTEKVKEFLHFVGTDHVLRRAEYVMIADEDVYLRAGDLAEQLAGMGPLRDIYAGHVKEGTLFRPERNPQQRYYLPESEYPMDEFPPFAWGPHYFMSMDVAEFIADNREELQGLRGLDDVSVALWLLAIQVHPQHIAPFKNLREAPCTDDIISYADLGPAALRIIQSNLRANRSFCHGFNAYTWDKGYLQRSEKTTSSSA
;
A
#
# COMPACT_ATOMS: atom_id res chain seq x y z
N MET A 1 -1.02 -8.53 27.37
CA MET A 1 0.42 -8.86 27.39
C MET A 1 1.01 -8.24 26.15
N ALA A 2 1.77 -7.17 26.33
CA ALA A 2 2.35 -6.38 25.25
C ALA A 2 3.61 -7.10 24.76
N VAL A 3 3.71 -7.32 23.46
CA VAL A 3 4.95 -7.74 22.80
C VAL A 3 5.57 -6.46 22.26
N LEU A 4 6.65 -6.02 22.90
CA LEU A 4 7.52 -4.96 22.40
C LEU A 4 8.26 -5.50 21.17
N TRP A 5 8.20 -4.79 20.06
CA TRP A 5 9.17 -4.92 18.98
C TRP A 5 10.24 -3.86 19.23
N VAL A 6 11.46 -4.31 19.54
CA VAL A 6 12.64 -3.44 19.59
C VAL A 6 13.41 -3.69 18.31
N GLU A 7 13.41 -2.72 17.39
CA GLU A 7 14.42 -2.60 16.35
C GLU A 7 15.73 -2.17 17.02
N VAL A 8 16.81 -2.93 16.80
CA VAL A 8 18.14 -2.57 17.28
C VAL A 8 19.00 -2.19 16.07
N ASP A 9 19.37 -0.92 16.02
CA ASP A 9 20.39 -0.35 15.14
C ASP A 9 21.76 -1.02 15.40
N LEU A 10 22.41 -1.54 14.36
CA LEU A 10 23.77 -2.09 14.44
C LEU A 10 24.81 -1.04 14.04
N TYR A 11 25.53 -0.51 15.02
CA TYR A 11 26.87 0.08 14.84
C TYR A 11 27.93 -0.99 15.14
N PHE A 12 28.85 -1.22 14.20
CA PHE A 12 30.01 -2.11 14.37
C PHE A 12 31.18 -1.39 15.06
N GLU A 13 31.65 -1.93 16.19
CA GLU A 13 33.04 -1.76 16.65
C GLU A 13 33.68 -3.14 16.88
N CYS A 14 34.78 -3.40 16.20
CA CYS A 14 35.59 -4.61 16.36
C CYS A 14 36.40 -4.57 17.66
N ALA A 15 36.28 -5.59 18.52
CA ALA A 15 37.29 -5.86 19.54
C ALA A 15 37.54 -7.37 19.78
N ASN A 16 38.83 -7.70 19.66
CA ASN A 16 39.58 -8.95 19.79
C ASN A 16 39.21 -10.00 20.87
N ASN A 17 39.33 -11.27 20.44
CA ASN A 17 39.93 -12.46 21.08
C ASN A 17 39.54 -12.82 22.53
N VAL A 18 38.73 -13.88 22.69
CA VAL A 18 38.67 -14.70 23.90
C VAL A 18 38.70 -16.20 23.55
N ASP A 19 39.52 -16.91 24.31
CA ASP A 19 39.92 -18.32 24.22
C ASP A 19 38.76 -19.29 24.49
N VAL A 20 38.65 -20.34 23.67
CA VAL A 20 37.53 -21.30 23.66
C VAL A 20 37.88 -22.50 24.51
N THR A 21 37.38 -22.56 25.75
CA THR A 21 37.17 -23.84 26.45
C THR A 21 35.95 -23.82 27.35
N SER A 22 35.06 -24.79 27.10
CA SER A 22 33.88 -25.21 27.87
C SER A 22 32.65 -24.29 27.87
N LEU A 23 31.69 -24.60 26.98
CA LEU A 23 30.29 -24.21 27.13
C LEU A 23 29.42 -25.47 27.24
N GLN A 24 28.56 -25.44 28.26
CA GLN A 24 27.53 -26.43 28.59
C GLN A 24 26.42 -26.47 27.51
N PRO A 25 25.47 -27.43 27.54
CA PRO A 25 24.48 -27.58 26.48
C PRO A 25 23.61 -26.33 26.43
N GLU A 26 23.78 -25.54 25.37
CA GLU A 26 23.04 -24.31 25.10
C GLU A 26 21.54 -24.62 25.05
N GLU A 27 20.74 -23.84 25.78
CA GLU A 27 19.31 -23.68 25.48
C GLU A 27 19.21 -23.29 24.00
N GLU A 28 18.49 -24.09 23.22
CA GLU A 28 18.37 -23.90 21.79
C GLU A 28 17.69 -22.54 21.54
N ILE A 29 18.47 -21.53 21.10
CA ILE A 29 18.04 -20.13 20.89
C ILE A 29 16.80 -20.05 19.98
N LEU A 30 16.56 -21.06 19.16
CA LEU A 30 15.35 -21.23 18.36
C LEU A 30 14.32 -22.10 19.10
N GLU A 31 13.20 -21.50 19.51
CA GLU A 31 12.10 -22.18 20.18
C GLU A 31 11.15 -22.88 19.19
N GLY A 32 11.08 -22.40 17.94
CA GLY A 32 10.04 -22.84 17.00
C GLY A 32 10.32 -22.46 15.55
N LEU A 33 9.76 -23.25 14.63
CA LEU A 33 9.75 -22.96 13.20
C LEU A 33 8.32 -23.15 12.68
N ARG A 34 7.76 -22.13 12.01
CA ARG A 34 6.39 -22.17 11.51
C ARG A 34 6.32 -21.78 10.03
N LEU A 35 5.62 -22.58 9.23
CA LEU A 35 5.22 -22.19 7.89
C LEU A 35 3.98 -21.28 7.99
N LEU A 36 4.11 -20.04 7.54
CA LEU A 36 3.02 -19.04 7.57
C LEU A 36 2.18 -19.09 6.29
N TYR A 37 2.82 -19.41 5.17
CA TYR A 37 2.18 -19.44 3.87
C TYR A 37 2.85 -20.52 3.00
N PRO A 38 2.08 -21.39 2.31
CA PRO A 38 0.62 -21.45 2.24
C PRO A 38 -0.07 -21.74 3.57
N THR A 39 -1.35 -21.38 3.68
CA THR A 39 -2.23 -21.72 4.80
C THR A 39 -2.88 -23.08 4.56
N PRO A 40 -3.15 -23.86 5.63
CA PRO A 40 -3.75 -25.19 5.50
C PRO A 40 -5.08 -25.18 4.74
N ASN A 41 -5.25 -26.18 3.88
CA ASN A 41 -6.46 -26.47 3.10
C ASN A 41 -6.95 -25.32 2.23
N THR A 42 -6.04 -24.44 1.81
CA THR A 42 -6.37 -23.28 0.97
C THR A 42 -6.00 -23.55 -0.49
N GLN A 43 -6.74 -22.93 -1.40
CA GLN A 43 -6.57 -23.07 -2.85
C GLN A 43 -5.76 -21.89 -3.41
N TYR A 44 -4.75 -22.17 -4.21
CA TYR A 44 -3.78 -21.21 -4.74
C TYR A 44 -3.55 -21.38 -6.23
N LYS A 45 -2.75 -20.47 -6.78
CA LYS A 45 -2.21 -20.52 -8.14
C LYS A 45 -0.69 -20.55 -8.10
N SER A 46 -0.07 -21.25 -9.06
CA SER A 46 1.37 -21.14 -9.33
C SER A 46 1.71 -19.81 -10.04
N PRO A 47 2.87 -19.16 -9.75
CA PRO A 47 3.89 -19.54 -8.78
C PRO A 47 3.42 -19.26 -7.34
N LEU A 48 3.95 -20.03 -6.39
CA LEU A 48 3.61 -19.89 -4.96
C LEU A 48 4.84 -19.46 -4.17
N VAL A 49 4.69 -18.37 -3.40
CA VAL A 49 5.66 -17.95 -2.40
C VAL A 49 5.44 -18.79 -1.15
N PHE A 50 6.51 -19.15 -0.44
CA PHE A 50 6.48 -19.79 0.87
C PHE A 50 7.10 -18.82 1.86
N ARG A 51 6.38 -18.56 2.96
CA ARG A 51 6.81 -17.66 4.04
C ARG A 51 6.85 -18.42 5.35
N PHE A 52 7.82 -18.11 6.18
CA PHE A 52 8.03 -18.80 7.45
C PHE A 52 8.39 -17.84 8.58
N GLN A 53 8.28 -18.34 9.79
CA GLN A 53 8.61 -17.62 11.01
C GLN A 53 9.55 -18.47 11.87
N LEU A 54 10.60 -17.83 12.37
CA LEU A 54 11.47 -18.35 13.41
C LEU A 54 10.93 -17.82 14.75
N LEU A 55 10.62 -18.71 15.69
CA LEU A 55 10.20 -18.35 17.04
C LEU A 55 11.43 -18.38 17.93
N THR A 56 11.81 -17.23 18.47
CA THR A 56 12.99 -17.07 19.31
C THR A 56 12.77 -15.90 20.26
N PRO A 57 13.28 -15.98 21.51
CA PRO A 57 13.24 -14.87 22.45
C PRO A 57 14.25 -13.76 22.11
N ASP A 58 15.30 -14.08 21.32
CA ASP A 58 16.35 -13.14 20.90
C ASP A 58 16.75 -13.39 19.44
N PHE A 59 16.14 -12.61 18.55
CA PHE A 59 16.38 -12.72 17.10
C PHE A 59 17.80 -12.27 16.70
N SER A 60 18.35 -11.28 17.40
CA SER A 60 19.69 -10.75 17.11
C SER A 60 20.76 -11.80 17.40
N GLN A 61 20.68 -12.42 18.58
CA GLN A 61 21.58 -13.51 18.96
C GLN A 61 21.42 -14.71 18.03
N LEU A 62 20.18 -15.03 17.64
CA LEU A 62 19.92 -16.11 16.69
C LEU A 62 20.60 -15.84 15.34
N MET A 63 20.48 -14.63 14.81
CA MET A 63 21.11 -14.27 13.54
C MET A 63 22.64 -14.25 13.63
N GLU A 64 23.22 -13.72 14.70
CA GLU A 64 24.67 -13.75 14.92
C GLU A 64 25.21 -15.19 14.97
N THR A 65 24.46 -16.10 15.59
CA THR A 65 24.89 -17.49 15.77
C THR A 65 24.66 -18.35 14.52
N TYR A 66 23.54 -18.15 13.82
CA TYR A 66 23.06 -19.09 12.80
C TYR A 66 23.10 -18.56 11.37
N ALA A 67 23.28 -17.25 11.15
CA ALA A 67 23.36 -16.71 9.79
C ALA A 67 24.59 -17.28 9.05
N GLY A 68 24.37 -17.80 7.84
CA GLY A 68 25.43 -18.42 7.03
C GLY A 68 25.83 -19.84 7.45
N SER A 69 25.36 -20.33 8.61
CA SER A 69 25.61 -21.71 9.08
C SER A 69 24.35 -22.57 9.09
N ARG A 70 23.15 -21.97 9.07
CA ARG A 70 21.86 -22.66 9.04
C ARG A 70 21.05 -22.30 7.80
N TRP A 71 20.28 -23.27 7.33
CA TRP A 71 19.52 -23.19 6.10
C TRP A 71 18.09 -23.67 6.31
N VAL A 72 17.12 -22.94 5.76
CA VAL A 72 15.71 -23.34 5.71
C VAL A 72 15.45 -23.97 4.35
N CYS A 73 15.14 -25.25 4.34
CA CYS A 73 14.88 -26.04 3.15
C CYS A 73 13.38 -26.36 3.06
N LEU A 74 12.81 -26.18 1.87
CA LEU A 74 11.43 -26.57 1.60
C LEU A 74 11.36 -28.06 1.22
N LEU A 75 10.49 -28.81 1.89
CA LEU A 75 10.04 -30.12 1.46
C LEU A 75 8.63 -29.97 0.89
N LEU A 76 8.45 -30.32 -0.38
CA LEU A 76 7.20 -30.19 -1.11
C LEU A 76 6.87 -31.54 -1.74
N ASP A 77 5.75 -32.13 -1.35
CA ASP A 77 5.33 -33.48 -1.75
C ASP A 77 6.43 -34.53 -1.52
N ASP A 78 7.01 -34.50 -0.32
CA ASP A 78 8.17 -35.30 0.08
C ASP A 78 9.45 -35.11 -0.74
N ALA A 79 9.45 -34.17 -1.70
CA ALA A 79 10.60 -33.83 -2.50
C ALA A 79 11.29 -32.57 -1.96
N TRP A 80 12.60 -32.67 -1.78
CA TRP A 80 13.42 -31.53 -1.41
C TRP A 80 13.44 -30.47 -2.53
N ARG A 81 13.17 -29.23 -2.14
CA ARG A 81 13.31 -28.04 -2.98
C ARG A 81 14.48 -27.21 -2.49
N ARG A 82 14.59 -25.97 -2.98
CA ARG A 82 15.69 -25.06 -2.65
C ARG A 82 15.78 -24.81 -1.14
N CYS A 83 17.02 -24.71 -0.66
CA CYS A 83 17.32 -24.17 0.66
C CYS A 83 17.70 -22.69 0.54
N ILE A 84 17.28 -21.90 1.51
CA ILE A 84 17.65 -20.51 1.68
C ILE A 84 18.32 -20.33 3.03
N SER A 85 19.15 -19.30 3.17
CA SER A 85 19.73 -18.97 4.47
C SER A 85 18.63 -18.47 5.41
N ILE A 86 18.79 -18.63 6.72
CA ILE A 86 17.77 -18.20 7.70
C ILE A 86 17.46 -16.69 7.67
N ASN A 87 18.36 -15.88 7.13
CA ASN A 87 18.19 -14.45 6.93
C ASN A 87 17.49 -14.09 5.60
N SER A 88 17.08 -15.10 4.82
CA SER A 88 16.32 -14.90 3.58
C SER A 88 14.83 -14.99 3.86
N GLU A 89 14.04 -14.08 3.30
CA GLU A 89 12.63 -13.93 3.69
C GLU A 89 11.63 -14.79 2.90
N THR A 90 11.98 -15.22 1.68
CA THR A 90 11.02 -15.86 0.78
C THR A 90 11.60 -17.01 -0.03
N LEU A 91 10.78 -18.05 -0.19
CA LEU A 91 11.02 -19.19 -1.08
C LEU A 91 9.96 -19.16 -2.17
N ILE A 92 10.33 -18.95 -3.42
CA ILE A 92 9.37 -18.98 -4.54
C ILE A 92 9.51 -20.30 -5.28
N VAL A 93 8.39 -21.00 -5.48
CA VAL A 93 8.32 -22.18 -6.32
C VAL A 93 7.56 -21.84 -7.60
N GLU A 94 8.31 -21.79 -8.69
CA GLU A 94 7.78 -21.58 -10.03
C GLU A 94 7.36 -22.93 -10.63
N ASN A 95 6.12 -22.99 -11.16
CA ASN A 95 5.54 -24.15 -11.85
C ASN A 95 5.12 -25.32 -10.95
N LEU A 96 4.23 -25.06 -10.00
CA LEU A 96 3.49 -26.13 -9.33
C LEU A 96 2.40 -26.68 -10.26
N GLU A 97 2.30 -28.00 -10.35
CA GLU A 97 1.22 -28.69 -11.07
C GLU A 97 -0.13 -28.46 -10.39
N ALA A 98 -1.24 -28.58 -11.12
CA ALA A 98 -2.55 -28.48 -10.50
C ALA A 98 -2.87 -29.77 -9.73
N GLY A 99 -3.30 -29.64 -8.47
CA GLY A 99 -3.57 -30.79 -7.61
C GLY A 99 -3.42 -30.47 -6.12
N ASN A 100 -3.48 -31.52 -5.30
CA ASN A 100 -3.22 -31.43 -3.88
C ASN A 100 -1.72 -31.51 -3.63
N HIS A 101 -1.22 -30.62 -2.78
CA HIS A 101 0.17 -30.57 -2.39
C HIS A 101 0.31 -30.52 -0.87
N THR A 102 1.48 -30.94 -0.38
CA THR A 102 1.87 -30.83 1.02
C THR A 102 3.23 -30.17 1.12
N ALA A 103 3.40 -29.29 2.10
CA ALA A 103 4.67 -28.62 2.35
C ALA A 103 5.04 -28.60 3.82
N ARG A 104 6.35 -28.71 4.08
CA ARG A 104 6.97 -28.39 5.36
C ARG A 104 8.30 -27.70 5.12
N ILE A 105 8.71 -26.87 6.06
CA ILE A 105 10.05 -26.28 6.08
C ILE A 105 10.88 -26.99 7.13
N VAL A 106 12.14 -27.22 6.78
CA VAL A 106 13.09 -27.93 7.63
C VAL A 106 14.33 -27.08 7.77
N LEU A 107 14.70 -26.77 9.01
CA LEU A 107 15.97 -26.14 9.34
C LEU A 107 17.08 -27.19 9.32
N THR A 108 18.16 -26.89 8.62
CA THR A 108 19.32 -27.79 8.46
C THR A 108 20.63 -27.04 8.66
N ASP A 109 21.71 -27.80 8.81
CA ASP A 109 23.10 -27.31 8.81
C ASP A 109 23.77 -27.36 7.42
N SER A 110 23.00 -27.62 6.36
CA SER A 110 23.53 -27.75 4.99
C SER A 110 22.68 -26.99 3.98
N ALA A 111 23.33 -26.20 3.14
CA ALA A 111 22.71 -25.52 2.01
C ALA A 111 22.20 -26.50 0.93
N THR A 112 22.67 -27.74 0.96
CA THR A 112 22.30 -28.75 -0.05
C THR A 112 21.07 -29.54 0.44
N PRO A 113 19.94 -29.47 -0.27
CA PRO A 113 18.70 -30.10 0.18
C PRO A 113 18.87 -31.61 0.45
N GLY A 114 18.37 -32.07 1.59
CA GLY A 114 18.40 -33.49 1.98
C GLY A 114 19.73 -34.06 2.46
N THR A 115 20.79 -33.26 2.56
CA THR A 115 22.13 -33.74 2.96
C THR A 115 22.53 -33.40 4.40
N GLY A 116 21.93 -32.37 4.99
CA GLY A 116 22.24 -31.90 6.34
C GLY A 116 21.46 -32.61 7.44
N LYS A 117 21.89 -32.41 8.69
CA LYS A 117 21.11 -32.80 9.88
C LYS A 117 19.83 -31.97 9.92
N ARG A 118 18.68 -32.62 10.12
CA ARG A 118 17.42 -31.94 10.42
C ARG A 118 17.47 -31.46 11.86
N LEU A 119 17.44 -30.15 12.05
CA LEU A 119 17.55 -29.51 13.36
C LEU A 119 16.15 -29.29 13.92
N GLN A 120 15.27 -28.70 13.11
CA GLN A 120 13.89 -28.42 13.44
C GLN A 120 13.02 -28.44 12.19
N GLU A 121 11.72 -28.68 12.34
CA GLU A 121 10.77 -28.66 11.24
C GLU A 121 9.44 -28.02 11.65
N SER A 122 8.73 -27.44 10.68
CA SER A 122 7.37 -26.98 10.89
C SER A 122 6.38 -28.15 10.88
N GLU A 123 5.16 -27.88 11.34
CA GLU A 123 4.01 -28.71 10.98
C GLU A 123 3.85 -28.79 9.46
N GLU A 124 3.26 -29.88 8.99
CA GLU A 124 2.93 -30.08 7.58
C GLU A 124 1.66 -29.33 7.21
N VAL A 125 1.70 -28.67 6.06
CA VAL A 125 0.59 -27.89 5.53
C VAL A 125 0.14 -28.48 4.20
N SER A 126 -1.11 -28.90 4.13
CA SER A 126 -1.78 -29.29 2.89
C SER A 126 -2.39 -28.09 2.19
N PHE A 127 -2.34 -28.03 0.86
CA PHE A 127 -2.96 -26.97 0.05
C PHE A 127 -3.26 -27.49 -1.36
N VAL A 128 -4.00 -26.71 -2.14
CA VAL A 128 -4.38 -27.09 -3.52
C VAL A 128 -3.86 -26.06 -4.49
N ILE A 129 -3.25 -26.50 -5.59
CA ILE A 129 -2.94 -25.64 -6.73
C ILE A 129 -4.00 -25.85 -7.80
N LEU A 130 -4.67 -24.76 -8.17
CA LEU A 130 -5.64 -24.74 -9.25
C LEU A 130 -4.96 -24.40 -10.58
N ASN A 131 -5.51 -24.96 -11.66
CA ASN A 131 -5.17 -24.48 -13.00
C ASN A 131 -5.72 -23.05 -13.22
N ASN A 132 -5.27 -22.39 -14.29
CA ASN A 132 -5.63 -20.99 -14.56
C ASN A 132 -7.15 -20.74 -14.61
N GLU A 133 -7.90 -21.62 -15.28
CA GLU A 133 -9.35 -21.47 -15.46
C GLU A 133 -10.11 -21.70 -14.16
N ALA A 134 -9.81 -22.79 -13.44
CA ALA A 134 -10.42 -23.12 -12.16
C ALA A 134 -10.10 -22.07 -11.09
N PHE A 135 -8.86 -21.55 -11.08
CA PHE A 135 -8.48 -20.46 -10.18
C PHE A 135 -9.26 -19.19 -10.50
N ALA A 136 -9.36 -18.80 -11.77
CA ALA A 136 -10.12 -17.62 -12.18
C ALA A 136 -11.61 -17.75 -11.82
N ALA A 137 -12.22 -18.91 -12.09
CA ALA A 137 -13.62 -19.18 -11.75
C ALA A 137 -13.86 -19.20 -10.24
N MET A 138 -12.98 -19.86 -9.46
CA MET A 138 -13.04 -19.83 -7.99
C MET A 138 -12.93 -18.40 -7.47
N MET A 139 -11.99 -17.62 -7.99
CA MET A 139 -11.77 -16.25 -7.55
C MET A 139 -12.93 -15.33 -7.92
N GLU A 140 -13.53 -15.50 -9.10
CA GLU A 140 -14.74 -14.79 -9.49
C GLU A 140 -15.92 -15.16 -8.59
N GLN A 141 -16.13 -16.45 -8.34
CA GLN A 141 -17.19 -16.92 -7.43
C GLN A 141 -16.98 -16.39 -6.00
N GLN A 142 -15.77 -16.54 -5.45
CA GLN A 142 -15.42 -16.05 -4.12
C GLN A 142 -15.66 -14.54 -4.02
N ARG A 143 -15.31 -13.77 -5.05
CA ARG A 143 -15.59 -12.33 -5.08
C ARG A 143 -17.08 -12.04 -5.09
N TRP A 144 -17.88 -12.75 -5.88
CA TRP A 144 -19.32 -12.59 -5.87
C TRP A 144 -19.93 -12.96 -4.52
N ASP A 145 -19.43 -14.03 -3.89
CA ASP A 145 -19.84 -14.44 -2.55
C ASP A 145 -19.48 -13.36 -1.53
N ASP A 146 -18.23 -12.88 -1.51
CA ASP A 146 -17.76 -11.78 -0.66
C ASP A 146 -18.65 -10.53 -0.87
N LEU A 147 -18.84 -10.08 -2.11
CA LEU A 147 -19.68 -8.92 -2.43
C LEU A 147 -21.14 -9.12 -1.99
N SER A 148 -21.69 -10.33 -2.14
CA SER A 148 -23.06 -10.64 -1.73
C SER A 148 -23.29 -10.50 -0.22
N LEU A 149 -22.24 -10.75 0.58
CA LEU A 149 -22.28 -10.58 2.04
C LEU A 149 -22.29 -9.11 2.49
N HIS A 150 -21.87 -8.19 1.61
CA HIS A 150 -21.72 -6.76 1.94
C HIS A 150 -22.70 -5.85 1.18
N GLY A 151 -23.63 -6.43 0.42
CA GLY A 151 -24.74 -5.74 -0.24
C GLY A 151 -24.61 -5.74 -1.76
N ALA A 152 -25.74 -5.94 -2.45
CA ALA A 152 -25.80 -6.13 -3.91
C ALA A 152 -25.23 -4.97 -4.75
N ASP A 153 -25.06 -3.79 -4.16
CA ASP A 153 -24.64 -2.55 -4.83
C ASP A 153 -23.11 -2.41 -4.95
N ILE A 154 -22.31 -3.08 -4.09
CA ILE A 154 -20.85 -2.90 -4.07
C ILE A 154 -20.20 -3.35 -5.38
N GLY A 155 -20.64 -4.49 -5.94
CA GLY A 155 -20.09 -5.02 -7.19
C GLY A 155 -20.40 -4.15 -8.41
N ALA A 156 -21.59 -3.52 -8.44
CA ALA A 156 -21.97 -2.60 -9.51
C ALA A 156 -21.17 -1.28 -9.45
N LYS A 157 -20.91 -0.78 -8.24
CA LYS A 157 -20.13 0.45 -8.01
C LYS A 157 -18.63 0.27 -8.24
N GLU A 158 -18.11 -0.94 -8.15
CA GLU A 158 -16.68 -1.22 -8.32
C GLU A 158 -16.17 -0.97 -9.74
N LYS A 159 -17.02 -1.18 -10.76
CA LYS A 159 -16.66 -1.04 -12.18
C LYS A 159 -17.16 0.25 -12.83
N MET A 160 -17.91 1.06 -12.11
CA MET A 160 -18.52 2.27 -12.68
C MET A 160 -17.45 3.31 -13.01
N GLY A 161 -17.28 3.61 -14.29
CA GLY A 161 -16.39 4.68 -14.74
C GLY A 161 -17.00 6.06 -14.57
N VAL A 162 -16.17 7.11 -14.73
CA VAL A 162 -16.64 8.50 -14.63
C VAL A 162 -17.69 8.84 -15.70
N LEU A 163 -17.56 8.28 -16.90
CA LEU A 163 -18.52 8.49 -17.99
C LEU A 163 -19.87 7.84 -17.69
N ASP A 164 -19.87 6.58 -17.24
CA ASP A 164 -21.09 5.86 -16.87
C ASP A 164 -21.83 6.59 -15.74
N TRP A 165 -21.08 7.03 -14.73
CA TRP A 165 -21.62 7.82 -13.62
C TRP A 165 -22.21 9.15 -14.11
N PHE A 166 -21.50 9.87 -14.98
CA PHE A 166 -21.95 11.15 -15.52
C PHE A 166 -23.24 10.99 -16.35
N GLN A 167 -23.32 9.96 -17.20
CA GLN A 167 -24.51 9.66 -17.99
C GLN A 167 -25.70 9.28 -17.10
N LEU A 168 -25.48 8.47 -16.06
CA LEU A 168 -26.52 8.08 -15.11
C LEU A 168 -27.07 9.30 -14.36
N LYS A 169 -26.21 10.23 -13.96
CA LYS A 169 -26.63 11.50 -13.31
C LYS A 169 -27.40 12.42 -14.25
N GLN A 170 -27.09 12.44 -15.55
CA GLN A 170 -27.87 13.18 -16.54
C GLN A 170 -29.28 12.60 -16.76
N GLN A 171 -29.45 11.30 -16.56
CA GLN A 171 -30.73 10.61 -16.76
C GLN A 171 -31.69 10.72 -15.56
N GLY A 172 -31.30 11.41 -14.48
CA GLY A 172 -32.19 11.75 -13.36
C GLY A 172 -32.35 10.66 -12.30
N ASP A 173 -31.58 9.56 -12.36
CA ASP A 173 -31.57 8.56 -11.29
C ASP A 173 -30.66 9.05 -10.14
N ALA A 174 -31.24 9.91 -9.30
CA ALA A 174 -30.63 10.36 -8.06
C ALA A 174 -30.65 9.21 -7.03
N GLY A 175 -29.83 8.19 -7.28
CA GLY A 175 -29.49 7.20 -6.27
C GLY A 175 -29.04 7.91 -4.98
N ASN A 176 -29.55 7.42 -3.85
CA ASN A 176 -29.51 7.98 -2.50
C ASN A 176 -28.21 8.76 -2.20
N ALA A 177 -28.19 10.07 -2.50
CA ALA A 177 -27.02 10.95 -2.38
C ALA A 177 -26.79 11.45 -0.93
N ASN A 178 -27.50 10.86 0.04
CA ASN A 178 -27.57 11.37 1.41
C ASN A 178 -26.33 11.09 2.28
N ASP A 179 -25.34 10.32 1.79
CA ASP A 179 -24.13 9.97 2.56
C ASP A 179 -22.90 10.83 2.23
N TYR A 180 -22.99 11.76 1.26
CA TYR A 180 -21.85 12.55 0.80
C TYR A 180 -22.11 14.06 0.88
N VAL A 181 -21.04 14.84 1.06
CA VAL A 181 -21.08 16.28 0.81
C VAL A 181 -21.07 16.46 -0.71
N THR A 182 -22.24 16.35 -1.34
CA THR A 182 -22.42 16.75 -2.74
C THR A 182 -23.02 18.14 -2.78
N HIS A 183 -22.46 19.01 -3.61
CA HIS A 183 -23.20 20.17 -4.06
C HIS A 183 -24.29 19.72 -5.04
N GLU A 184 -25.50 20.27 -4.94
CA GLU A 184 -26.50 20.05 -5.99
C GLU A 184 -25.98 20.68 -7.29
N VAL A 185 -25.60 19.85 -8.26
CA VAL A 185 -25.16 20.30 -9.58
C VAL A 185 -26.18 19.83 -10.59
N ASN A 186 -26.69 20.76 -11.42
CA ASN A 186 -27.53 20.41 -12.55
C ASN A 186 -26.70 19.57 -13.53
N ALA A 187 -27.09 18.31 -13.73
CA ALA A 187 -26.35 17.38 -14.57
C ALA A 187 -26.29 17.78 -16.05
N ALA A 188 -27.28 18.53 -16.55
CA ALA A 188 -27.36 18.97 -17.94
C ALA A 188 -26.57 20.25 -18.21
N THR A 189 -26.52 21.19 -17.25
CA THR A 189 -25.84 22.49 -17.44
C THR A 189 -24.51 22.58 -16.71
N GLY A 190 -24.23 21.66 -15.78
CA GLY A 190 -23.07 21.71 -14.89
C GLY A 190 -23.09 22.92 -13.95
N GLN A 191 -24.21 23.62 -13.81
CA GLN A 191 -24.36 24.74 -12.88
C GLN A 191 -24.68 24.24 -11.48
N VAL A 192 -24.01 24.80 -10.48
CA VAL A 192 -24.29 24.55 -9.06
C VAL A 192 -25.58 25.26 -8.68
N ASN A 193 -26.47 24.60 -7.96
CA ASN A 193 -27.69 25.20 -7.41
C ASN A 193 -27.32 26.15 -6.26
N LEU A 194 -27.32 27.44 -6.54
CA LEU A 194 -26.81 28.51 -5.68
C LEU A 194 -27.60 28.72 -4.38
N ASP A 195 -28.78 28.11 -4.24
CA ASP A 195 -29.58 28.17 -3.00
C ASP A 195 -28.91 27.43 -1.82
N SER A 196 -27.89 26.62 -2.09
CA SER A 196 -27.07 25.91 -1.09
C SER A 196 -25.69 26.55 -0.83
N TRP A 197 -25.36 27.64 -1.52
CA TRP A 197 -24.07 28.34 -1.43
C TRP A 197 -24.00 29.33 -0.24
N GLU A 198 -25.09 29.54 0.50
CA GLU A 198 -25.06 30.40 1.69
C GLU A 198 -24.22 29.78 2.82
N THR A 199 -22.94 30.18 2.84
CA THR A 199 -22.06 30.28 4.01
C THR A 199 -21.68 28.98 4.73
N LYS A 200 -20.90 28.12 4.06
CA LYS A 200 -19.79 27.49 4.79
C LYS A 200 -18.65 28.49 4.80
N ALA A 201 -18.48 29.17 5.94
CA ALA A 201 -17.26 29.91 6.21
C ALA A 201 -16.07 29.04 5.82
N THR A 202 -15.10 29.62 5.12
CA THR A 202 -13.75 29.05 5.00
C THR A 202 -13.36 28.54 6.38
N PRO A 203 -12.93 27.28 6.57
CA PRO A 203 -12.57 26.78 7.88
C PRO A 203 -11.59 27.78 8.50
N THR A 204 -12.02 28.50 9.54
CA THR A 204 -11.16 29.49 10.20
C THR A 204 -10.00 28.80 10.92
N ASN A 205 -10.17 27.50 11.19
CA ASN A 205 -9.18 26.63 11.81
C ASN A 205 -8.54 25.74 10.73
N PRO A 206 -7.20 25.68 10.66
CA PRO A 206 -6.52 24.76 9.77
C PRO A 206 -6.77 23.30 10.18
N PRO A 207 -6.79 22.34 9.23
CA PRO A 207 -6.82 20.92 9.57
C PRO A 207 -5.53 20.53 10.31
N LEU A 208 -5.56 19.49 11.14
CA LEU A 208 -4.36 18.87 11.70
C LEU A 208 -3.58 18.14 10.60
N LEU A 209 -4.30 17.35 9.81
CA LEU A 209 -3.75 16.45 8.79
C LEU A 209 -4.40 16.71 7.43
N ILE A 210 -3.59 16.87 6.40
CA ILE A 210 -4.04 16.89 5.01
C ILE A 210 -3.60 15.59 4.36
N VAL A 211 -4.53 14.84 3.75
CA VAL A 211 -4.23 13.61 3.01
C VAL A 211 -4.38 13.90 1.51
N GLY A 212 -3.25 13.95 0.81
CA GLY A 212 -3.15 14.00 -0.64
C GLY A 212 -3.20 12.60 -1.24
N VAL A 213 -4.31 12.24 -1.87
CA VAL A 213 -4.47 10.95 -2.54
C VAL A 213 -4.05 11.08 -4.00
N LYS A 214 -2.91 10.50 -4.36
CA LYS A 214 -2.45 10.34 -5.75
C LYS A 214 -3.48 9.50 -6.52
N THR A 215 -4.07 10.07 -7.56
CA THR A 215 -5.11 9.40 -8.35
C THR A 215 -4.85 9.57 -9.84
N ARG A 216 -5.33 8.62 -10.64
CA ARG A 216 -5.47 8.81 -12.10
C ARG A 216 -6.79 9.53 -12.35
N VAL A 217 -6.79 10.61 -13.12
CA VAL A 217 -7.97 11.48 -13.29
C VAL A 217 -9.14 10.67 -13.84
N VAL A 218 -8.93 9.90 -14.91
CA VAL A 218 -10.02 9.11 -15.54
C VAL A 218 -10.18 7.75 -14.88
N ALA A 219 -9.13 6.92 -14.92
CA ALA A 219 -9.20 5.52 -14.50
C ALA A 219 -9.24 5.33 -12.97
N GLY A 220 -8.95 6.37 -12.19
CA GLY A 220 -9.00 6.38 -10.73
C GLY A 220 -10.38 6.66 -10.15
N PHE A 221 -11.38 6.98 -10.98
CA PHE A 221 -12.73 7.32 -10.52
C PHE A 221 -13.34 6.28 -9.55
N PRO A 222 -13.29 4.96 -9.82
CA PRO A 222 -13.84 3.96 -8.89
C PRO A 222 -13.18 3.98 -7.51
N PHE A 223 -11.88 4.25 -7.45
CA PHE A 223 -11.13 4.38 -6.20
C PHE A 223 -11.53 5.64 -5.44
N ARG A 224 -11.61 6.79 -6.14
CA ARG A 224 -12.08 8.04 -5.51
C ARG A 224 -13.46 7.91 -4.93
N GLN A 225 -14.39 7.28 -5.67
CA GLN A 225 -15.71 6.98 -5.13
C GLN A 225 -15.56 6.12 -3.88
N ALA A 226 -14.90 4.95 -3.96
CA ALA A 226 -14.74 4.05 -2.82
C ALA A 226 -14.14 4.74 -1.58
N ILE A 227 -13.14 5.60 -1.74
CA ILE A 227 -12.55 6.39 -0.64
C ILE A 227 -13.60 7.32 -0.02
N ARG A 228 -14.35 8.08 -0.84
CA ARG A 228 -15.46 8.95 -0.39
C ARG A 228 -16.56 8.15 0.32
N GLU A 229 -16.85 6.91 -0.13
CA GLU A 229 -17.84 5.99 0.46
C GLU A 229 -17.37 5.36 1.78
N THR A 230 -16.07 5.46 2.10
CA THR A 230 -15.46 4.69 3.18
C THR A 230 -14.76 5.57 4.19
N TRP A 231 -13.43 5.50 4.25
CA TRP A 231 -12.65 6.13 5.31
C TRP A 231 -12.58 7.66 5.19
N ALA A 232 -12.85 8.21 4.00
CA ALA A 232 -12.99 9.65 3.79
C ALA A 232 -14.46 10.12 3.75
N SER A 233 -15.42 9.25 4.13
CA SER A 233 -16.83 9.66 4.23
C SER A 233 -17.03 10.65 5.38
N LYS A 234 -18.06 11.47 5.26
CA LYS A 234 -18.39 12.53 6.25
C LYS A 234 -18.54 11.99 7.67
N ASP A 235 -19.08 10.79 7.83
CA ASP A 235 -19.34 10.18 9.13
C ASP A 235 -18.09 9.56 9.76
N ASN A 236 -17.08 9.25 8.95
CA ASN A 236 -15.86 8.58 9.40
C ASN A 236 -14.65 9.53 9.48
N LEU A 237 -14.63 10.58 8.67
CA LEU A 237 -13.51 11.51 8.60
C LEU A 237 -13.54 12.48 9.79
N ALA A 238 -12.45 12.49 10.56
CA ALA A 238 -12.31 13.42 11.68
C ALA A 238 -12.33 14.88 11.20
N GLN A 239 -12.92 15.79 11.99
CA GLN A 239 -13.14 17.19 11.59
C GLN A 239 -11.85 17.96 11.29
N ASN A 240 -10.73 17.52 11.85
CA ASN A 240 -9.40 18.09 11.66
C ASN A 240 -8.60 17.35 10.57
N VAL A 241 -9.23 16.52 9.74
CA VAL A 241 -8.59 15.87 8.60
C VAL A 241 -9.23 16.36 7.31
N GLN A 242 -8.41 16.76 6.35
CA GLN A 242 -8.84 17.15 5.00
C GLN A 242 -8.28 16.15 3.99
N VAL A 243 -9.13 15.62 3.10
CA VAL A 243 -8.70 14.75 2.00
C VAL A 243 -8.82 15.50 0.68
N LEU A 244 -7.80 15.39 -0.17
CA LEU A 244 -7.76 15.98 -1.51
C LEU A 244 -7.20 14.96 -2.50
N PHE A 245 -7.81 14.83 -3.67
CA PHE A 245 -7.34 13.95 -4.74
C PHE A 245 -6.41 14.72 -5.69
N ALA A 246 -5.16 14.28 -5.80
CA ALA A 246 -4.15 14.87 -6.68
C ALA A 246 -4.18 14.18 -8.06
N GLY A 247 -4.84 14.80 -9.03
CA GLY A 247 -5.08 14.26 -10.37
C GLY A 247 -4.12 14.75 -11.44
N CYS A 248 -3.56 15.96 -11.34
CA CYS A 248 -2.88 16.68 -12.45
C CYS A 248 -3.83 16.99 -13.63
N ARG A 249 -3.30 17.69 -14.64
CA ARG A 249 -4.03 18.04 -15.87
C ARG A 249 -4.23 16.82 -16.76
N LEU A 250 -5.41 16.77 -17.40
CA LEU A 250 -5.70 15.77 -18.42
C LEU A 250 -4.84 16.01 -19.68
N PRO A 251 -4.36 14.94 -20.35
CA PRO A 251 -3.70 15.05 -21.65
C PRO A 251 -4.52 15.86 -22.65
N ALA A 252 -3.86 16.60 -23.54
CA ALA A 252 -4.50 17.51 -24.49
C ALA A 252 -5.49 16.81 -25.45
N ASP A 253 -5.24 15.54 -25.77
CA ASP A 253 -6.05 14.69 -26.65
C ASP A 253 -7.25 14.02 -25.95
N THR A 254 -7.44 14.24 -24.66
CA THR A 254 -8.62 13.73 -23.92
C THR A 254 -9.92 14.27 -24.53
N SER A 255 -10.90 13.39 -24.73
CA SER A 255 -12.20 13.73 -25.33
C SER A 255 -12.98 14.75 -24.50
N GLU A 256 -13.77 15.58 -25.18
CA GLU A 256 -14.59 16.61 -24.53
C GLU A 256 -15.61 16.00 -23.55
N GLU A 257 -16.15 14.83 -23.87
CA GLU A 257 -17.10 14.13 -23.01
C GLU A 257 -16.48 13.70 -21.67
N ILE A 258 -15.22 13.23 -21.69
CA ILE A 258 -14.46 12.93 -20.47
C ILE A 258 -14.15 14.21 -19.69
N ARG A 259 -13.76 15.29 -20.37
CA ARG A 259 -13.50 16.59 -19.72
C ARG A 259 -14.75 17.10 -18.99
N GLN A 260 -15.92 16.99 -19.62
CA GLN A 260 -17.19 17.38 -19.02
C GLN A 260 -17.54 16.52 -17.80
N ALA A 261 -17.33 15.19 -17.89
CA ALA A 261 -17.57 14.27 -16.79
C ALA A 261 -16.65 14.56 -15.59
N ILE A 262 -15.37 14.85 -15.82
CA ILE A 262 -14.41 15.23 -14.78
C ILE A 262 -14.76 16.60 -14.17
N ALA A 263 -15.06 17.60 -14.99
CA ALA A 263 -15.50 18.90 -14.50
C ALA A 263 -16.82 18.79 -13.70
N PHE A 264 -17.69 17.85 -14.07
CA PHE A 264 -18.89 17.54 -13.29
C PHE A 264 -18.53 16.91 -11.93
N GLU A 265 -17.65 15.92 -11.88
CA GLU A 265 -17.14 15.35 -10.62
C GLU A 265 -16.52 16.42 -9.71
N GLN A 266 -15.66 17.30 -10.25
CA GLN A 266 -15.03 18.37 -9.50
C GLN A 266 -16.05 19.32 -8.87
N ARG A 267 -17.12 19.66 -9.59
CA ARG A 267 -18.19 20.52 -9.04
C ARG A 267 -19.03 19.82 -7.99
N VAL A 268 -19.26 18.51 -8.14
CA VAL A 268 -20.06 17.73 -7.20
C VAL A 268 -19.34 17.59 -5.85
N TYR A 269 -18.04 17.24 -5.87
CA TYR A 269 -17.30 16.87 -4.67
C TYR A 269 -16.31 17.93 -4.16
N GLY A 270 -15.80 18.81 -5.03
CA GLY A 270 -14.90 19.92 -4.66
C GLY A 270 -13.51 19.50 -4.15
N ASP A 271 -13.14 18.22 -4.27
CA ASP A 271 -11.95 17.62 -3.66
C ASP A 271 -10.91 17.12 -4.68
N LEU A 272 -11.21 17.20 -5.99
CA LEU A 272 -10.32 16.72 -7.06
C LEU A 272 -9.53 17.87 -7.69
N LEU A 273 -8.22 17.87 -7.47
CA LEU A 273 -7.26 18.84 -8.01
C LEU A 273 -6.72 18.35 -9.36
N THR A 274 -7.08 19.06 -10.43
CA THR A 274 -6.52 18.85 -11.78
C THR A 274 -5.68 20.07 -12.20
N ASP A 275 -6.33 21.11 -12.70
CA ASP A 275 -5.70 22.31 -13.26
C ASP A 275 -4.98 23.16 -12.21
N ALA A 276 -5.24 22.89 -10.92
CA ALA A 276 -4.51 23.50 -9.80
C ALA A 276 -3.08 22.95 -9.64
N LEU A 277 -2.75 21.82 -10.27
CA LEU A 277 -1.44 21.18 -10.20
C LEU A 277 -0.75 21.30 -11.57
N ASP A 278 0.44 21.89 -11.62
CA ASP A 278 1.16 22.11 -12.88
C ASP A 278 1.93 20.86 -13.34
N CYS A 279 1.17 19.79 -13.59
CA CYS A 279 1.65 18.50 -14.06
C CYS A 279 0.65 17.90 -15.05
N GLU A 280 1.09 16.93 -15.84
CA GLU A 280 0.21 16.10 -16.68
C GLU A 280 -0.03 14.75 -15.98
N ASP A 281 -1.24 14.19 -16.08
CA ASP A 281 -1.58 12.88 -15.49
C ASP A 281 -0.91 11.73 -16.26
N SER A 282 0.29 11.36 -15.83
CA SER A 282 1.05 10.23 -16.35
C SER A 282 1.83 9.55 -15.23
N TYR A 283 2.15 8.27 -15.42
CA TYR A 283 3.03 7.56 -14.48
C TYR A 283 4.43 8.18 -14.45
N ALA A 284 4.94 8.65 -15.60
CA ALA A 284 6.26 9.25 -15.69
C ALA A 284 6.40 10.55 -14.87
N THR A 285 5.27 11.23 -14.64
CA THR A 285 5.18 12.52 -13.93
C THR A 285 4.68 12.34 -12.49
N LEU A 286 4.68 11.12 -11.93
CA LEU A 286 4.21 10.85 -10.57
C LEU A 286 4.96 11.69 -9.52
N THR A 287 6.27 11.85 -9.70
CA THR A 287 7.11 12.70 -8.83
C THR A 287 6.70 14.16 -8.90
N GLU A 288 6.42 14.67 -10.10
CA GLU A 288 5.90 16.03 -10.28
C GLU A 288 4.52 16.17 -9.64
N LYS A 289 3.64 15.17 -9.76
CA LYS A 289 2.32 15.17 -9.08
C LYS A 289 2.44 15.36 -7.57
N VAL A 290 3.37 14.66 -6.91
CA VAL A 290 3.63 14.85 -5.47
C VAL A 290 4.19 16.24 -5.20
N LYS A 291 5.17 16.69 -5.96
CA LYS A 291 5.79 18.01 -5.80
C LYS A 291 4.79 19.15 -5.99
N GLU A 292 3.93 19.09 -7.00
CA GLU A 292 2.85 20.05 -7.26
C GLU A 292 1.81 20.05 -6.15
N PHE A 293 1.44 18.87 -5.64
CA PHE A 293 0.50 18.78 -4.52
C PHE A 293 1.07 19.42 -3.25
N LEU A 294 2.33 19.13 -2.92
CA LEU A 294 3.03 19.74 -1.79
C LEU A 294 3.18 21.25 -1.99
N HIS A 295 3.47 21.71 -3.22
CA HIS A 295 3.50 23.13 -3.54
C HIS A 295 2.12 23.79 -3.36
N PHE A 296 1.04 23.16 -3.83
CA PHE A 296 -0.33 23.65 -3.64
C PHE A 296 -0.70 23.79 -2.15
N VAL A 297 -0.46 22.75 -1.35
CA VAL A 297 -0.70 22.78 0.11
C VAL A 297 0.20 23.80 0.80
N GLY A 298 1.48 23.76 0.45
CA GLY A 298 2.55 24.60 0.97
C GLY A 298 2.46 26.06 0.54
N THR A 299 1.57 26.41 -0.39
CA THR A 299 1.34 27.80 -0.81
C THR A 299 -0.02 28.38 -0.41
N ASP A 300 -1.00 27.54 -0.11
CA ASP A 300 -2.33 27.98 0.30
C ASP A 300 -2.33 28.68 1.68
N HIS A 301 -3.24 29.64 1.88
CA HIS A 301 -3.28 30.44 3.10
C HIS A 301 -3.82 29.70 4.33
N VAL A 302 -4.61 28.64 4.14
CA VAL A 302 -5.23 27.86 5.22
C VAL A 302 -4.51 26.51 5.37
N LEU A 303 -4.30 25.79 4.26
CA LEU A 303 -3.74 24.44 4.27
C LEU A 303 -2.29 24.42 4.79
N ARG A 304 -1.49 25.44 4.47
CA ARG A 304 -0.12 25.60 4.97
C ARG A 304 -0.03 25.75 6.49
N ARG A 305 -1.15 25.98 7.19
CA ARG A 305 -1.21 26.03 8.65
C ARG A 305 -1.56 24.67 9.29
N ALA A 306 -1.69 23.60 8.51
CA ALA A 306 -1.80 22.26 9.05
C ALA A 306 -0.50 21.80 9.71
N GLU A 307 -0.56 20.78 10.57
CA GLU A 307 0.65 20.25 11.22
C GLU A 307 1.31 19.17 10.38
N TYR A 308 0.52 18.38 9.65
CA TYR A 308 1.00 17.24 8.88
C TYR A 308 0.37 17.16 7.49
N VAL A 309 1.15 16.63 6.55
CA VAL A 309 0.70 16.27 5.20
C VAL A 309 1.02 14.80 4.95
N MET A 310 0.02 14.01 4.59
CA MET A 310 0.15 12.62 4.15
C MET A 310 -0.02 12.54 2.65
N ILE A 311 0.84 11.76 2.01
CA ILE A 311 0.68 11.32 0.62
C ILE A 311 0.24 9.86 0.65
N ALA A 312 -0.83 9.54 -0.09
CA ALA A 312 -1.35 8.19 -0.21
C ALA A 312 -1.66 7.83 -1.67
N ASP A 313 -1.59 6.56 -2.04
CA ASP A 313 -2.15 6.07 -3.31
C ASP A 313 -3.67 5.90 -3.21
N GLU A 314 -4.37 5.92 -4.36
CA GLU A 314 -5.82 5.70 -4.45
C GLU A 314 -6.29 4.30 -4.00
N ASP A 315 -5.36 3.36 -3.81
CA ASP A 315 -5.60 1.98 -3.37
C ASP A 315 -5.24 1.72 -1.90
N VAL A 316 -5.29 2.78 -1.08
CA VAL A 316 -5.07 2.71 0.36
C VAL A 316 -6.38 2.78 1.14
N TYR A 317 -6.53 1.89 2.12
CA TYR A 317 -7.46 2.09 3.23
C TYR A 317 -6.73 2.73 4.41
N LEU A 318 -7.23 3.87 4.89
CA LEU A 318 -6.61 4.62 5.98
C LEU A 318 -7.58 4.77 7.15
N ARG A 319 -7.18 4.38 8.36
CA ARG A 319 -7.88 4.76 9.60
C ARG A 319 -7.52 6.20 9.97
N ALA A 320 -8.05 7.15 9.20
CA ALA A 320 -7.64 8.55 9.25
C ALA A 320 -7.89 9.20 10.61
N GLY A 321 -8.98 8.83 11.29
CA GLY A 321 -9.27 9.27 12.66
C GLY A 321 -8.21 8.80 13.66
N ASP A 322 -7.89 7.51 13.65
CA ASP A 322 -6.90 6.91 14.55
C ASP A 322 -5.50 7.50 14.34
N LEU A 323 -5.13 7.77 13.08
CA LEU A 323 -3.87 8.45 12.75
C LEU A 323 -3.88 9.90 13.26
N ALA A 324 -4.95 10.65 13.02
CA ALA A 324 -5.08 12.03 13.47
C ALA A 324 -5.06 12.15 15.00
N GLU A 325 -5.69 11.22 15.72
CA GLU A 325 -5.66 11.18 17.18
C GLU A 325 -4.24 10.93 17.71
N GLN A 326 -3.50 10.00 17.09
CA GLN A 326 -2.11 9.74 17.45
C GLN A 326 -1.21 10.94 17.18
N LEU A 327 -1.34 11.59 16.02
CA LEU A 327 -0.59 12.80 15.67
C LEU A 327 -0.89 13.94 16.64
N ALA A 328 -2.16 14.15 17.00
CA ALA A 328 -2.56 15.16 17.98
C ALA A 328 -1.94 14.91 19.36
N GLY A 329 -1.82 13.64 19.77
CA GLY A 329 -1.21 13.25 21.04
C GLY A 329 0.31 13.49 21.11
N MET A 330 0.99 13.51 19.96
CA MET A 330 2.42 13.81 19.88
C MET A 330 2.73 15.32 19.86
N GLY A 331 1.72 16.15 19.56
CA GLY A 331 1.88 17.59 19.37
C GLY A 331 2.50 17.95 18.02
N PRO A 332 2.79 19.24 17.76
CA PRO A 332 3.36 19.69 16.49
C PRO A 332 4.84 19.28 16.42
N LEU A 333 5.09 18.11 15.84
CA LEU A 333 6.43 17.65 15.55
C LEU A 333 6.96 18.36 14.30
N ARG A 334 8.29 18.46 14.22
CA ARG A 334 9.04 19.05 13.11
C ARG A 334 10.03 18.05 12.59
N ASP A 335 10.51 18.26 11.37
CA ASP A 335 11.51 17.39 10.74
C ASP A 335 11.05 15.91 10.66
N ILE A 336 9.74 15.69 10.50
CA ILE A 336 9.15 14.36 10.42
C ILE A 336 8.97 13.97 8.96
N TYR A 337 9.43 12.77 8.64
CA TYR A 337 9.11 12.03 7.43
C TYR A 337 8.96 10.56 7.83
N ALA A 338 7.75 10.01 7.70
CA ALA A 338 7.42 8.72 8.29
C ALA A 338 6.43 7.91 7.45
N GLY A 339 6.54 6.59 7.48
CA GLY A 339 5.65 5.69 6.74
C GLY A 339 6.18 4.26 6.73
N HIS A 340 5.84 3.47 5.71
CA HIS A 340 6.45 2.14 5.55
C HIS A 340 7.84 2.27 4.91
N VAL A 341 8.89 2.25 5.72
CA VAL A 341 10.26 2.47 5.24
C VAL A 341 10.84 1.24 4.52
N LYS A 342 11.56 1.50 3.43
CA LYS A 342 12.35 0.56 2.64
C LYS A 342 13.82 0.94 2.72
N GLU A 343 14.68 -0.04 2.97
CA GLU A 343 16.13 0.15 3.07
C GLU A 343 16.90 -1.15 2.76
N GLY A 344 18.20 -1.01 2.53
CA GLY A 344 19.10 -2.11 2.29
C GLY A 344 19.26 -2.51 0.81
N THR A 345 20.11 -3.50 0.58
CA THR A 345 20.65 -3.84 -0.75
C THR A 345 19.63 -4.43 -1.73
N LEU A 346 18.38 -4.69 -1.29
CA LEU A 346 17.30 -5.22 -2.12
C LEU A 346 16.58 -4.11 -2.92
N PHE A 347 16.69 -2.85 -2.50
CA PHE A 347 16.03 -1.72 -3.15
C PHE A 347 17.05 -0.93 -3.97
N ARG A 348 17.34 -1.46 -5.17
CA ARG A 348 18.28 -0.88 -6.13
C ARG A 348 17.56 -0.29 -7.34
N PRO A 349 18.16 0.68 -8.04
CA PRO A 349 17.66 1.18 -9.30
C PRO A 349 17.51 0.04 -10.33
N GLU A 350 16.34 -0.07 -10.94
CA GLU A 350 16.12 -1.02 -12.03
C GLU A 350 16.80 -0.50 -13.30
N ARG A 351 17.84 -1.20 -13.76
CA ARG A 351 18.66 -0.77 -14.91
C ARG A 351 18.18 -1.32 -16.25
N ASN A 352 17.18 -2.19 -16.25
CA ASN A 352 16.62 -2.75 -17.47
C ASN A 352 15.55 -1.80 -18.07
N PRO A 353 15.76 -1.28 -19.30
CA PRO A 353 14.81 -0.35 -19.95
C PRO A 353 13.42 -0.95 -20.25
N GLN A 354 13.27 -2.27 -20.18
CA GLN A 354 12.00 -2.96 -20.40
C GLN A 354 11.16 -3.09 -19.12
N GLN A 355 11.73 -2.77 -17.96
CA GLN A 355 11.04 -2.88 -16.68
C GLN A 355 10.34 -1.58 -16.32
N ARG A 356 9.22 -1.70 -15.58
CA ARG A 356 8.34 -0.55 -15.26
C ARG A 356 9.05 0.58 -14.51
N TYR A 357 9.99 0.23 -13.62
CA TYR A 357 10.68 1.18 -12.75
C TYR A 357 12.08 1.52 -13.26
N TYR A 358 12.32 1.39 -14.58
CA TYR A 358 13.61 1.68 -15.18
C TYR A 358 14.13 3.07 -14.81
N LEU A 359 15.33 3.10 -14.25
CA LEU A 359 16.05 4.29 -13.87
C LEU A 359 17.49 4.21 -14.43
N PRO A 360 17.84 4.99 -15.47
CA PRO A 360 19.17 4.95 -16.06
C PRO A 360 20.24 5.49 -15.11
N GLU A 361 21.48 5.00 -15.24
CA GLU A 361 22.64 5.52 -14.49
C GLU A 361 22.88 7.01 -14.74
N SER A 362 22.51 7.52 -15.91
CA SER A 362 22.60 8.95 -16.24
C SER A 362 21.65 9.84 -15.42
N GLU A 363 20.53 9.28 -14.94
CA GLU A 363 19.59 10.00 -14.05
C GLU A 363 19.94 9.75 -12.57
N TYR A 364 20.40 8.54 -12.23
CA TYR A 364 20.81 8.19 -10.87
C TYR A 364 22.04 7.27 -10.89
N PRO A 365 23.25 7.80 -10.63
CA PRO A 365 24.51 7.06 -10.82
C PRO A 365 24.86 6.10 -9.67
N MET A 366 24.16 6.18 -8.54
CA MET A 366 24.43 5.32 -7.38
C MET A 366 23.79 3.95 -7.57
N ASP A 367 24.37 2.90 -6.98
CA ASP A 367 23.89 1.52 -7.10
C ASP A 367 22.74 1.18 -6.15
N GLU A 368 22.52 2.01 -5.13
CA GLU A 368 21.55 1.77 -4.08
C GLU A 368 20.76 3.06 -3.80
N PHE A 369 19.50 2.90 -3.41
CA PHE A 369 18.68 4.02 -2.92
C PHE A 369 19.03 4.32 -1.45
N PRO A 370 18.93 5.59 -1.00
CA PRO A 370 18.89 5.86 0.44
C PRO A 370 17.63 5.21 1.04
N PRO A 371 17.54 5.03 2.37
CA PRO A 371 16.28 4.68 3.00
C PRO A 371 15.16 5.66 2.58
N PHE A 372 13.98 5.14 2.29
CA PHE A 372 12.82 5.95 1.86
C PHE A 372 11.51 5.40 2.43
N ALA A 373 10.54 6.27 2.70
CA ALA A 373 9.18 5.84 3.02
C ALA A 373 8.44 5.48 1.72
N TRP A 374 7.90 4.28 1.66
CA TRP A 374 7.40 3.68 0.42
C TRP A 374 6.17 4.41 -0.14
N GLY A 375 6.13 4.53 -1.47
CA GLY A 375 5.18 5.35 -2.22
C GLY A 375 3.69 5.26 -1.87
N PRO A 376 3.13 4.10 -1.47
CA PRO A 376 1.69 4.03 -1.21
C PRO A 376 1.21 4.86 -0.02
N HIS A 377 2.04 5.08 1.00
CA HIS A 377 1.61 5.78 2.22
C HIS A 377 2.78 6.30 3.06
N TYR A 378 2.91 7.62 3.11
CA TYR A 378 3.84 8.30 4.01
C TYR A 378 3.30 9.66 4.40
N PHE A 379 3.76 10.19 5.52
CA PHE A 379 3.43 11.54 5.95
C PHE A 379 4.68 12.29 6.40
N MET A 380 4.55 13.60 6.43
CA MET A 380 5.59 14.51 6.87
C MET A 380 5.00 15.65 7.68
N SER A 381 5.81 16.28 8.52
CA SER A 381 5.43 17.54 9.16
C SER A 381 5.34 18.65 8.12
N MET A 382 4.52 19.67 8.40
CA MET A 382 4.27 20.75 7.45
C MET A 382 5.54 21.52 7.07
N ASP A 383 6.50 21.68 7.97
CA ASP A 383 7.75 22.36 7.65
C ASP A 383 8.63 21.61 6.63
N VAL A 384 8.53 20.28 6.61
CA VAL A 384 9.15 19.43 5.59
C VAL A 384 8.43 19.59 4.25
N ALA A 385 7.10 19.69 4.26
CA ALA A 385 6.31 19.98 3.06
C ALA A 385 6.60 21.39 2.50
N GLU A 386 6.72 22.39 3.37
CA GLU A 386 7.08 23.77 3.00
C GLU A 386 8.48 23.83 2.38
N PHE A 387 9.47 23.10 2.90
CA PHE A 387 10.78 23.02 2.27
C PHE A 387 10.69 22.54 0.81
N ILE A 388 9.91 21.49 0.53
CA ILE A 388 9.71 21.01 -0.84
C ILE A 388 8.96 22.05 -1.69
N ALA A 389 7.92 22.67 -1.13
CA ALA A 389 7.12 23.69 -1.81
C ALA A 389 7.94 24.92 -2.21
N ASP A 390 8.83 25.38 -1.33
CA ASP A 390 9.66 26.58 -1.51
C ASP A 390 10.84 26.34 -2.46
N ASN A 391 11.28 25.09 -2.61
CA ASN A 391 12.42 24.70 -3.47
C ASN A 391 11.95 23.90 -4.71
N ARG A 392 10.68 24.04 -5.10
CA ARG A 392 10.04 23.27 -6.19
C ARG A 392 10.86 23.26 -7.50
N GLU A 393 11.47 24.40 -7.84
CA GLU A 393 12.20 24.58 -9.11
C GLU A 393 13.59 23.92 -9.07
N GLU A 394 14.22 23.88 -7.89
CA GLU A 394 15.55 23.31 -7.67
C GLU A 394 15.51 21.79 -7.46
N LEU A 395 14.42 21.27 -6.92
CA LEU A 395 14.24 19.86 -6.59
C LEU A 395 13.87 19.04 -7.85
N GLN A 396 14.89 18.37 -8.40
CA GLN A 396 14.73 17.45 -9.53
C GLN A 396 14.21 16.09 -9.08
N GLY A 397 13.16 15.61 -9.74
CA GLY A 397 12.56 14.31 -9.49
C GLY A 397 13.14 13.19 -10.35
N LEU A 398 13.18 11.98 -9.79
CA LEU A 398 13.40 10.75 -10.54
C LEU A 398 12.09 10.31 -11.19
N ARG A 399 12.13 9.89 -12.47
CA ARG A 399 10.92 9.56 -13.23
C ARG A 399 10.13 8.41 -12.58
N GLY A 400 8.89 8.68 -12.20
CA GLY A 400 7.96 7.66 -11.67
C GLY A 400 8.35 7.02 -10.34
N LEU A 401 9.28 7.64 -9.60
CA LEU A 401 9.77 7.21 -8.29
C LEU A 401 9.65 8.39 -7.30
N ASP A 402 8.41 8.73 -6.96
CA ASP A 402 8.10 9.86 -6.09
C ASP A 402 8.63 9.64 -4.67
N ASP A 403 8.55 8.42 -4.17
CA ASP A 403 9.05 8.02 -2.85
C ASP A 403 10.56 8.20 -2.70
N VAL A 404 11.34 7.68 -3.63
CA VAL A 404 12.80 7.85 -3.65
C VAL A 404 13.17 9.33 -3.85
N SER A 405 12.44 10.05 -4.70
CA SER A 405 12.71 11.47 -4.96
C SER A 405 12.51 12.32 -3.71
N VAL A 406 11.41 12.11 -2.97
CA VAL A 406 11.16 12.78 -1.70
C VAL A 406 12.30 12.49 -0.73
N ALA A 407 12.68 11.21 -0.54
CA ALA A 407 13.78 10.87 0.35
C ALA A 407 15.09 11.60 -0.01
N LEU A 408 15.45 11.66 -1.30
CA LEU A 408 16.63 12.37 -1.78
C LEU A 408 16.58 13.88 -1.50
N TRP A 409 15.43 14.52 -1.67
CA TRP A 409 15.26 15.94 -1.35
C TRP A 409 15.42 16.20 0.14
N LEU A 410 14.90 15.32 0.98
CA LEU A 410 14.93 15.47 2.43
C LEU A 410 16.33 15.22 3.04
N LEU A 411 17.20 14.47 2.35
CA LEU A 411 18.61 14.38 2.73
C LEU A 411 19.31 15.75 2.74
N ALA A 412 18.90 16.70 1.90
CA ALA A 412 19.47 18.04 1.86
C ALA A 412 19.28 18.81 3.19
N ILE A 413 18.25 18.44 3.96
CA ILE A 413 17.94 19.01 5.28
C ILE A 413 18.12 18.02 6.43
N GLN A 414 18.75 16.87 6.18
CA GLN A 414 19.02 15.82 7.17
C GLN A 414 17.75 15.26 7.83
N VAL A 415 16.63 15.25 7.09
CA VAL A 415 15.41 14.57 7.50
C VAL A 415 15.43 13.16 6.95
N HIS A 416 15.37 12.18 7.85
CA HIS A 416 15.45 10.76 7.52
C HIS A 416 14.08 10.08 7.72
N PRO A 417 13.75 9.05 6.91
CA PRO A 417 12.49 8.35 7.04
C PRO A 417 12.40 7.55 8.35
N GLN A 418 11.22 7.56 8.97
CA GLN A 418 10.91 6.83 10.20
C GLN A 418 9.88 5.73 9.91
N HIS A 419 10.19 4.48 10.33
CA HIS A 419 9.31 3.34 10.09
C HIS A 419 8.08 3.35 10.99
N ILE A 420 6.90 3.17 10.39
CA ILE A 420 5.62 3.06 11.09
C ILE A 420 5.08 1.64 10.90
N ALA A 421 5.26 0.80 11.91
CA ALA A 421 4.92 -0.63 11.82
C ALA A 421 3.46 -0.92 11.37
N PRO A 422 2.44 -0.13 11.79
CA PRO A 422 1.05 -0.31 11.32
C PRO A 422 0.77 0.08 9.85
N PHE A 423 1.76 0.57 9.11
CA PHE A 423 1.63 0.88 7.68
C PHE A 423 2.05 -0.34 6.89
N LYS A 424 1.06 -1.04 6.32
CA LYS A 424 1.25 -2.34 5.67
C LYS A 424 0.83 -2.30 4.21
N ASN A 425 1.24 -3.31 3.48
CA ASN A 425 0.90 -3.48 2.08
C ASN A 425 0.50 -4.92 1.83
N LEU A 426 -0.58 -5.12 1.07
CA LEU A 426 -1.13 -6.44 0.77
C LEU A 426 -0.13 -7.42 0.16
N ARG A 427 0.80 -6.93 -0.67
CA ARG A 427 1.81 -7.75 -1.34
C ARG A 427 2.89 -8.29 -0.39
N GLU A 428 3.07 -7.66 0.76
CA GLU A 428 4.21 -7.92 1.64
C GLU A 428 3.82 -8.46 3.01
N ALA A 429 2.65 -8.08 3.52
CA ALA A 429 2.19 -8.44 4.86
C ALA A 429 0.74 -8.94 4.85
N PRO A 430 0.41 -9.96 5.67
CA PRO A 430 -0.97 -10.37 5.87
C PRO A 430 -1.77 -9.24 6.53
N CYS A 431 -3.09 -9.31 6.38
CA CYS A 431 -3.99 -8.40 7.09
C CYS A 431 -3.96 -8.69 8.59
N THR A 432 -3.78 -7.65 9.41
CA THR A 432 -3.90 -7.67 10.87
C THR A 432 -4.78 -6.51 11.35
N ASP A 433 -5.42 -6.64 12.51
CA ASP A 433 -6.41 -5.67 12.98
C ASP A 433 -5.82 -4.35 13.49
N ASP A 434 -4.53 -4.34 13.80
CA ASP A 434 -3.75 -3.17 14.22
C ASP A 434 -3.30 -2.26 13.07
N ILE A 435 -3.61 -2.62 11.81
CA ILE A 435 -3.25 -1.81 10.64
C ILE A 435 -3.95 -0.45 10.68
N ILE A 436 -3.16 0.61 10.51
CA ILE A 436 -3.63 1.99 10.34
C ILE A 436 -3.75 2.35 8.86
N SER A 437 -2.77 1.95 8.04
CA SER A 437 -2.77 2.20 6.59
C SER A 437 -2.47 0.90 5.84
N TYR A 438 -3.38 0.50 4.94
CA TYR A 438 -3.23 -0.72 4.15
C TYR A 438 -3.31 -0.43 2.65
N ALA A 439 -2.23 -0.70 1.93
CA ALA A 439 -2.10 -0.43 0.49
C ALA A 439 -2.34 -1.64 -0.41
N ASP A 440 -2.44 -1.37 -1.72
CA ASP A 440 -2.69 -2.34 -2.80
C ASP A 440 -4.09 -2.97 -2.81
N LEU A 441 -5.06 -2.26 -2.27
CA LEU A 441 -6.44 -2.70 -2.15
C LEU A 441 -7.28 -2.27 -3.35
N GLY A 442 -8.16 -3.15 -3.83
CA GLY A 442 -9.18 -2.79 -4.83
C GLY A 442 -10.34 -1.95 -4.24
N PRO A 443 -11.16 -1.28 -5.07
CA PRO A 443 -12.26 -0.45 -4.59
C PRO A 443 -13.32 -1.23 -3.79
N ALA A 444 -13.53 -2.51 -4.08
CA ALA A 444 -14.41 -3.37 -3.27
C ALA A 444 -13.82 -3.66 -1.88
N ALA A 445 -12.52 -3.93 -1.81
CA ALA A 445 -11.83 -4.20 -0.55
C ALA A 445 -11.98 -3.02 0.43
N LEU A 446 -11.83 -1.77 -0.06
CA LEU A 446 -12.03 -0.58 0.76
C LEU A 446 -13.43 -0.56 1.39
N ARG A 447 -14.46 -0.92 0.63
CA ARG A 447 -15.87 -0.96 1.08
C ARG A 447 -16.14 -2.13 2.02
N ILE A 448 -15.55 -3.29 1.76
CA ILE A 448 -15.65 -4.48 2.63
C ILE A 448 -15.06 -4.16 4.00
N ILE A 449 -13.84 -3.60 4.04
CA ILE A 449 -13.20 -3.16 5.29
C ILE A 449 -14.10 -2.17 6.03
N GLN A 450 -14.62 -1.15 5.34
CA GLN A 450 -15.51 -0.19 5.98
C GLN A 450 -16.79 -0.83 6.53
N SER A 451 -17.39 -1.76 5.78
CA SER A 451 -18.58 -2.52 6.19
C SER A 451 -18.30 -3.36 7.43
N ASN A 452 -17.11 -3.96 7.52
CA ASN A 452 -16.66 -4.68 8.71
C ASN A 452 -16.61 -3.76 9.92
N LEU A 453 -15.92 -2.63 9.81
CA LEU A 453 -15.78 -1.67 10.91
C LEU A 453 -17.14 -1.10 11.36
N ARG A 454 -18.03 -0.74 10.42
CA ARG A 454 -19.39 -0.27 10.73
C ARG A 454 -20.23 -1.34 11.45
N ALA A 455 -20.02 -2.61 11.12
CA ALA A 455 -20.69 -3.74 11.75
C ALA A 455 -19.98 -4.24 13.04
N ASN A 456 -18.99 -3.50 13.54
CA ASN A 456 -18.17 -3.88 14.69
C ASN A 456 -17.51 -5.27 14.53
N ARG A 457 -17.13 -5.62 13.29
CA ARG A 457 -16.31 -6.77 12.94
C ARG A 457 -14.84 -6.35 12.86
N SER A 458 -13.94 -7.33 12.91
CA SER A 458 -12.52 -7.09 12.73
C SER A 458 -12.21 -6.47 11.36
N PHE A 459 -11.14 -5.68 11.27
CA PHE A 459 -10.71 -5.04 10.02
C PHE A 459 -10.53 -6.10 8.93
N CYS A 460 -9.89 -7.21 9.31
CA CYS A 460 -9.57 -8.33 8.43
C CYS A 460 -10.69 -9.39 8.34
N HIS A 461 -11.91 -9.09 8.80
CA HIS A 461 -13.01 -10.05 8.69
C HIS A 461 -13.29 -10.38 7.21
N GLY A 462 -13.28 -11.67 6.87
CA GLY A 462 -13.44 -12.11 5.48
C GLY A 462 -12.25 -11.76 4.57
N PHE A 463 -11.07 -11.52 5.14
CA PHE A 463 -9.87 -11.21 4.37
C PHE A 463 -9.50 -12.33 3.39
N ASN A 464 -9.34 -11.95 2.13
CA ASN A 464 -8.78 -12.80 1.08
C ASN A 464 -7.85 -11.95 0.22
N ALA A 465 -6.55 -12.30 0.20
CA ALA A 465 -5.53 -11.50 -0.45
C ALA A 465 -5.75 -11.34 -1.96
N TYR A 466 -6.43 -12.27 -2.62
CA TYR A 466 -6.67 -12.21 -4.05
C TYR A 466 -7.91 -11.38 -4.41
N THR A 467 -9.00 -11.49 -3.64
CA THR A 467 -10.19 -10.64 -3.88
C THR A 467 -9.95 -9.20 -3.44
N TRP A 468 -9.04 -8.99 -2.50
CA TRP A 468 -8.71 -7.65 -2.02
C TRP A 468 -7.64 -6.93 -2.87
N ASP A 469 -6.86 -7.65 -3.68
CA ASP A 469 -5.79 -7.09 -4.51
C ASP A 469 -6.32 -6.24 -5.68
N LYS A 470 -5.80 -5.01 -5.80
CA LYS A 470 -6.18 -4.07 -6.87
C LYS A 470 -5.93 -4.59 -8.30
N GLY A 471 -4.93 -5.46 -8.45
CA GLY A 471 -4.44 -5.97 -9.74
C GLY A 471 -5.19 -7.20 -10.24
N TYR A 472 -6.06 -7.82 -9.43
CA TYR A 472 -6.85 -8.97 -9.87
C TYR A 472 -7.77 -8.59 -11.07
N LEU A 473 -8.45 -7.45 -10.98
CA LEU A 473 -9.33 -6.93 -12.04
C LEU A 473 -8.62 -6.71 -13.38
N GLN A 474 -7.43 -6.13 -13.34
CA GLN A 474 -6.65 -5.82 -14.56
C GLN A 474 -6.05 -7.10 -15.19
N ARG A 475 -5.87 -8.16 -14.41
CA ARG A 475 -5.31 -9.44 -14.88
C ARG A 475 -6.38 -10.35 -15.48
N SER A 476 -7.62 -10.34 -14.98
CA SER A 476 -8.72 -11.15 -15.53
C SER A 476 -9.15 -10.69 -16.93
N GLU A 477 -9.10 -9.39 -17.23
CA GLU A 477 -9.53 -8.83 -18.52
C GLU A 477 -8.53 -9.08 -19.66
N LYS A 478 -7.23 -9.15 -19.35
CA LYS A 478 -6.18 -9.47 -20.35
C LYS A 478 -6.25 -10.92 -20.84
N THR A 479 -6.72 -11.85 -20.01
CA THR A 479 -6.91 -13.25 -20.41
C THR A 479 -8.10 -13.45 -21.35
N THR A 480 -9.11 -12.57 -21.32
CA THR A 480 -10.27 -12.65 -22.22
C THR A 480 -10.06 -11.94 -23.56
N SER A 481 -9.13 -10.99 -23.65
CA SER A 481 -8.85 -10.25 -24.89
C SER A 481 -7.75 -10.88 -25.77
N SER A 482 -6.99 -11.85 -25.26
CA SER A 482 -6.02 -12.63 -26.05
C SER A 482 -6.64 -13.84 -26.76
N SER A 483 -7.96 -14.02 -26.69
CA SER A 483 -8.70 -15.14 -27.30
C SER A 483 -9.80 -14.69 -28.28
N ALA A 484 -9.69 -13.47 -28.82
CA ALA A 484 -10.58 -12.95 -29.87
C ALA A 484 -9.82 -12.65 -31.16
#